data_AF-A0A261FNA1-F1
#
_entry.id   AF-A0A261FNA1-F1
#
_cell.length_a   1.000
_cell.length_b   1.000
_cell.length_c   1.000
_cell.angle_alpha   90.00
_cell.angle_beta   90.00
_cell.angle_gamma   90.00
#
_symmetry.space_group_name_H-M   'P 1'
#
loop_
_entity.id
_entity.type
_entity.pdbx_description
1 polymer ?
#
loop_
_entity_poly.entity_id
_entity_poly.type
_entity_poly.pdbx_seq_one_letter_code
_entity_poly.pdbx_strand_id
1 'polypeptide(L)'
;MRHQAVNPYLPAGEYVPDAEPYVFGDRVYIYGSHDRFGAPMFCVNDYVCWSAPVNDLSDWRYEGVIYRRNQNPRNRLGLRLLFAPDVAIGADGRYYLYYAFDFMGMMGVAVADTPVGPFEFHGHVHHPDGTLWGRRAGDSFPFDPGVLVDNDGSVYLYSGFHTPVPTIATGCRRLDFDGGYVLGLEFDMMTIKTPERLLFPKSGPGSFPGHEFFEASSIRKWDGKYYFVYLCFGKLASAL
;
A
#
# COMPACT_ATOMS: atom_id res chain seq x y z
N MET A 1 32.42 -10.72 -14.15
CA MET A 1 31.48 -10.43 -15.25
C MET A 1 30.19 -9.97 -14.59
N ARG A 2 29.57 -8.86 -15.01
CA ARG A 2 28.24 -8.48 -14.51
C ARG A 2 27.21 -9.41 -15.15
N HIS A 3 26.35 -10.03 -14.35
CA HIS A 3 25.26 -10.85 -14.87
C HIS A 3 24.20 -9.94 -15.50
N GLN A 4 23.59 -10.40 -16.60
CA GLN A 4 22.50 -9.67 -17.23
C GLN A 4 21.23 -9.82 -16.38
N ALA A 5 20.65 -8.70 -15.94
CA ALA A 5 19.34 -8.71 -15.30
C ALA A 5 18.25 -9.03 -16.34
N VAL A 6 17.28 -9.86 -15.96
CA VAL A 6 16.15 -10.27 -16.81
C VAL A 6 14.84 -10.12 -16.05
N ASN A 7 13.73 -10.03 -16.79
CA ASN A 7 12.38 -10.07 -16.24
C ASN A 7 11.74 -11.43 -16.52
N PRO A 8 10.99 -12.02 -15.56
CA PRO A 8 10.85 -11.60 -14.17
C PRO A 8 12.19 -11.67 -13.42
N TYR A 9 12.42 -10.70 -12.52
CA TYR A 9 13.70 -10.49 -11.84
C TYR A 9 13.84 -11.27 -10.52
N LEU A 10 12.73 -11.79 -9.99
CA LEU A 10 12.73 -12.72 -8.86
C LEU A 10 12.84 -14.18 -9.35
N PRO A 11 13.38 -15.09 -8.52
CA PRO A 11 13.46 -16.50 -8.88
C PRO A 11 12.10 -17.13 -9.23
N ALA A 12 12.12 -18.13 -10.12
CA ALA A 12 10.92 -18.88 -10.46
C ALA A 12 10.30 -19.52 -9.21
N GLY A 13 8.98 -19.36 -9.04
CA GLY A 13 8.24 -19.86 -7.89
C GLY A 13 8.03 -18.82 -6.78
N GLU A 14 8.66 -17.65 -6.89
CA GLU A 14 8.42 -16.50 -6.02
C GLU A 14 7.43 -15.53 -6.67
N TYR A 15 6.40 -15.10 -5.93
CA TYR A 15 5.31 -14.26 -6.46
C TYR A 15 5.01 -13.10 -5.52
N VAL A 16 5.57 -11.94 -5.84
CA VAL A 16 5.39 -10.69 -5.08
C VAL A 16 4.66 -9.66 -5.94
N PRO A 17 3.31 -9.74 -6.08
CA PRO A 17 2.54 -8.72 -6.78
C PRO A 17 2.46 -7.42 -5.95
N ASP A 18 1.88 -6.38 -6.55
CA ASP A 18 1.68 -5.07 -5.90
C ASP A 18 3.01 -4.47 -5.37
N ALA A 19 4.09 -4.75 -6.10
CA ALA A 19 5.45 -4.46 -5.68
C ALA A 19 5.79 -2.96 -5.82
N GLU A 20 6.08 -2.30 -4.69
CA GLU A 20 6.64 -0.95 -4.63
C GLU A 20 8.16 -0.98 -4.31
N PRO A 21 9.00 -0.40 -5.19
CA PRO A 21 10.44 -0.33 -4.99
C PRO A 21 10.87 0.89 -4.17
N TYR A 22 11.76 0.67 -3.20
CA TYR A 22 12.39 1.74 -2.42
C TYR A 22 13.90 1.59 -2.38
N VAL A 23 14.62 2.71 -2.47
CA VAL A 23 16.06 2.73 -2.24
C VAL A 23 16.33 3.13 -0.79
N PHE A 24 16.91 2.23 -0.01
CA PHE A 24 17.35 2.50 1.36
C PHE A 24 18.84 2.14 1.48
N GLY A 25 19.69 3.15 1.75
CA GLY A 25 21.13 2.97 1.72
C GLY A 25 21.64 2.64 0.31
N ASP A 26 22.34 1.51 0.18
CA ASP A 26 22.97 1.05 -1.05
C ASP A 26 22.17 -0.04 -1.79
N ARG A 27 20.90 -0.25 -1.40
CA ARG A 27 20.05 -1.31 -1.97
C ARG A 27 18.68 -0.80 -2.37
N VAL A 28 18.13 -1.40 -3.42
CA VAL A 28 16.70 -1.35 -3.72
C VAL A 28 16.00 -2.50 -3.01
N TYR A 29 14.87 -2.22 -2.38
CA TYR A 29 14.00 -3.18 -1.69
C TYR A 29 12.66 -3.20 -2.39
N ILE A 30 12.03 -4.37 -2.45
CA ILE A 30 10.67 -4.55 -2.97
C ILE A 30 9.77 -4.96 -1.82
N TYR A 31 8.70 -4.21 -1.63
CA TYR A 31 7.60 -4.52 -0.73
C TYR A 31 6.37 -4.78 -1.58
N GLY A 32 5.71 -5.91 -1.36
CA GLY A 32 4.52 -6.24 -2.12
C GLY A 32 3.70 -7.28 -1.40
N SER A 33 2.53 -7.53 -1.96
CA SER A 33 1.73 -8.70 -1.65
C SER A 33 2.53 -9.99 -1.84
N HIS A 34 2.07 -11.10 -1.26
CA HIS A 34 2.74 -12.39 -1.42
C HIS A 34 1.75 -13.49 -1.79
N ASP A 35 1.81 -13.88 -3.05
CA ASP A 35 1.01 -14.95 -3.62
C ASP A 35 1.63 -16.31 -3.36
N ARG A 36 0.79 -17.35 -3.31
CA ARG A 36 1.24 -18.74 -3.22
C ARG A 36 0.83 -19.48 -4.48
N PHE A 37 1.78 -20.14 -5.12
CA PHE A 37 1.52 -20.98 -6.28
C PHE A 37 0.38 -21.97 -6.02
N GLY A 38 -0.59 -22.03 -6.96
CA GLY A 38 -1.73 -22.93 -6.88
C GLY A 38 -2.74 -22.62 -5.78
N ALA A 39 -2.62 -21.48 -5.08
CA ALA A 39 -3.64 -21.06 -4.14
C ALA A 39 -4.92 -20.62 -4.88
N PRO A 40 -6.10 -20.87 -4.29
CA PRO A 40 -7.38 -20.45 -4.89
C PRO A 40 -7.63 -18.94 -4.78
N MET A 41 -6.82 -18.24 -3.99
CA MET A 41 -6.91 -16.81 -3.70
C MET A 41 -5.51 -16.20 -3.77
N PHE A 42 -5.47 -14.89 -4.02
CA PHE A 42 -4.25 -14.07 -4.01
C PHE A 42 -3.90 -13.61 -2.58
N CYS A 43 -2.66 -13.19 -2.39
CA CYS A 43 -2.13 -12.55 -1.18
C CYS A 43 -2.31 -13.38 0.10
N VAL A 44 -2.16 -14.70 -0.04
CA VAL A 44 -2.42 -15.68 1.03
C VAL A 44 -1.21 -15.94 1.92
N ASN A 45 -0.04 -15.36 1.65
CA ASN A 45 1.16 -15.55 2.46
C ASN A 45 1.44 -14.32 3.35
N ASP A 46 2.43 -14.47 4.23
CA ASP A 46 3.03 -13.36 4.98
C ASP A 46 3.87 -12.49 4.04
N TYR A 47 4.03 -11.19 4.34
CA TYR A 47 4.90 -10.34 3.53
C TYR A 47 6.36 -10.78 3.64
N VAL A 48 7.01 -10.78 2.49
CA VAL A 48 8.45 -11.00 2.35
C VAL A 48 9.08 -9.78 1.71
N CYS A 49 10.40 -9.63 1.85
CA CYS A 49 11.14 -8.62 1.14
C CYS A 49 12.24 -9.27 0.30
N TRP A 50 12.48 -8.66 -0.85
CA TRP A 50 13.63 -8.93 -1.71
C TRP A 50 14.40 -7.64 -1.92
N SER A 51 15.71 -7.72 -2.04
CA SER A 51 16.52 -6.55 -2.31
C SER A 51 17.69 -6.84 -3.25
N ALA A 52 18.16 -5.83 -3.98
CA ALA A 52 19.34 -5.90 -4.82
C ALA A 52 20.26 -4.68 -4.59
N PRO A 53 21.58 -4.79 -4.77
CA PRO A 53 22.45 -3.63 -4.81
C PRO A 53 21.99 -2.62 -5.87
N VAL A 54 21.99 -1.31 -5.56
CA VAL A 54 21.60 -0.27 -6.54
C VAL A 54 22.49 -0.24 -7.79
N ASN A 55 23.70 -0.78 -7.69
CA ASN A 55 24.68 -0.88 -8.76
C ASN A 55 24.71 -2.27 -9.45
N ASP A 56 23.88 -3.22 -9.00
CA ASP A 56 23.75 -4.55 -9.59
C ASP A 56 22.33 -5.13 -9.39
N LEU A 57 21.40 -4.72 -10.24
CA LEU A 57 20.01 -5.20 -10.22
C LEU A 57 19.84 -6.64 -10.74
N SER A 58 20.93 -7.38 -10.97
CA SER A 58 20.89 -8.79 -11.30
C SER A 58 21.00 -9.71 -10.07
N ASP A 59 21.41 -9.17 -8.91
CA ASP A 59 21.70 -9.91 -7.69
C ASP A 59 20.64 -9.70 -6.59
N TRP A 60 19.45 -10.26 -6.82
CA TRP A 60 18.34 -10.21 -5.87
C TRP A 60 18.51 -11.20 -4.73
N ARG A 61 18.45 -10.69 -3.49
CA ARG A 61 18.55 -11.42 -2.23
C ARG A 61 17.19 -11.49 -1.55
N TYR A 62 16.80 -12.69 -1.12
CA TYR A 62 15.66 -12.89 -0.23
C TYR A 62 16.01 -12.40 1.18
N GLU A 63 15.25 -11.44 1.69
CA GLU A 63 15.47 -10.85 3.03
C GLU A 63 14.69 -11.59 4.12
N GLY A 64 13.81 -12.52 3.75
CA GLY A 64 12.96 -13.24 4.69
C GLY A 64 11.54 -12.69 4.78
N VAL A 65 10.78 -13.28 5.71
CA VAL A 65 9.45 -12.81 6.10
C VAL A 65 9.60 -11.57 6.97
N ILE A 66 9.10 -10.44 6.49
CA ILE A 66 9.22 -9.15 7.16
C ILE A 66 8.04 -8.85 8.07
N TYR A 67 6.84 -9.35 7.74
CA TYR A 67 5.62 -9.12 8.51
C TYR A 67 4.69 -10.32 8.41
N ARG A 68 4.27 -10.87 9.57
CA ARG A 68 3.34 -12.00 9.60
C ARG A 68 1.91 -11.50 9.74
N ARG A 69 1.02 -11.99 8.89
CA ARG A 69 -0.40 -11.57 8.83
C ARG A 69 -1.15 -11.77 10.13
N ASN A 70 -0.71 -12.71 10.97
CA ASN A 70 -1.35 -13.05 12.23
C ASN A 70 -0.91 -12.20 13.42
N GLN A 71 0.06 -11.29 13.23
CA GLN A 71 0.45 -10.33 14.28
C GLN A 71 -0.65 -9.31 14.53
N ASN A 72 -1.41 -8.91 13.51
CA ASN A 72 -2.53 -8.00 13.70
C ASN A 72 -3.63 -8.69 14.54
N PRO A 73 -4.09 -8.08 15.65
CA PRO A 73 -5.14 -8.64 16.51
C PRO A 73 -6.45 -8.97 15.78
N ARG A 74 -6.73 -8.31 14.64
CA ARG A 74 -7.90 -8.58 13.79
C ARG A 74 -7.74 -9.76 12.83
N ASN A 75 -6.55 -10.35 12.78
CA ASN A 75 -6.23 -11.51 11.95
C ASN A 75 -5.45 -12.60 12.71
N ARG A 76 -5.67 -12.77 14.03
CA ARG A 76 -4.93 -13.76 14.85
C ARG A 76 -4.94 -15.18 14.30
N LEU A 77 -6.00 -15.57 13.58
CA LEU A 77 -6.12 -16.89 12.95
C LEU A 77 -5.38 -16.99 11.60
N GLY A 78 -4.87 -15.87 11.08
CA GLY A 78 -4.19 -15.80 9.78
C GLY A 78 -5.10 -16.21 8.62
N LEU A 79 -6.35 -15.78 8.61
CA LEU A 79 -7.32 -16.12 7.56
C LEU A 79 -7.51 -14.99 6.55
N ARG A 80 -7.20 -13.75 6.95
CA ARG A 80 -7.28 -12.56 6.09
C ARG A 80 -6.07 -12.50 5.16
N LEU A 81 -6.32 -11.98 3.96
CA LEU A 81 -5.33 -11.75 2.90
C LEU A 81 -4.62 -10.42 3.12
N LEU A 82 -3.31 -10.35 2.86
CA LEU A 82 -2.50 -9.15 3.06
C LEU A 82 -2.23 -8.44 1.73
N PHE A 83 -2.94 -7.35 1.46
CA PHE A 83 -2.91 -6.66 0.16
C PHE A 83 -1.99 -5.43 0.15
N ALA A 84 -1.27 -5.26 -0.97
CA ALA A 84 -0.62 -4.05 -1.47
C ALA A 84 0.03 -3.17 -0.38
N PRO A 85 1.14 -3.63 0.24
CA PRO A 85 1.80 -2.83 1.24
C PRO A 85 2.55 -1.64 0.62
N ASP A 86 2.68 -0.57 1.39
CA ASP A 86 3.57 0.54 1.06
C ASP A 86 4.34 1.04 2.29
N VAL A 87 5.55 1.57 2.09
CA VAL A 87 6.49 1.87 3.18
C VAL A 87 7.00 3.30 3.12
N ALA A 88 7.06 3.96 4.29
CA ALA A 88 7.80 5.21 4.45
C ALA A 88 8.62 5.24 5.74
N ILE A 89 9.66 6.07 5.74
CA ILE A 89 10.47 6.36 6.94
C ILE A 89 9.82 7.52 7.68
N GLY A 90 9.42 7.29 8.93
CA GLY A 90 8.87 8.34 9.80
C GLY A 90 9.94 9.33 10.27
N ALA A 91 9.52 10.44 10.86
CA ALA A 91 10.44 11.46 11.39
C ALA A 91 11.37 10.94 12.51
N ASP A 92 11.02 9.82 13.13
CA ASP A 92 11.83 9.11 14.13
C ASP A 92 12.85 8.13 13.53
N GLY A 93 12.92 8.03 12.19
CA GLY A 93 13.85 7.15 11.48
C GLY A 93 13.40 5.69 11.37
N ARG A 94 12.22 5.34 11.90
CA ARG A 94 11.65 3.99 11.78
C ARG A 94 10.89 3.82 10.47
N TYR A 95 10.75 2.57 10.04
CA TYR A 95 10.05 2.18 8.81
C TYR A 95 8.61 1.82 9.15
N TYR A 96 7.66 2.45 8.49
CA TYR A 96 6.23 2.23 8.67
C TYR A 96 5.64 1.61 7.41
N LEU A 97 5.09 0.41 7.56
CA LEU A 97 4.49 -0.37 6.49
C LEU A 97 2.96 -0.33 6.65
N TYR A 98 2.29 0.28 5.68
CA TYR A 98 0.84 0.35 5.60
C TYR A 98 0.32 -0.81 4.77
N TYR A 99 -0.82 -1.38 5.13
CA TYR A 99 -1.41 -2.51 4.39
C TYR A 99 -2.93 -2.59 4.58
N ALA A 100 -3.59 -3.23 3.62
CA ALA A 100 -5.01 -3.56 3.71
C ALA A 100 -5.22 -5.06 3.96
N PHE A 101 -6.30 -5.38 4.67
CA PHE A 101 -6.81 -6.74 4.72
C PHE A 101 -7.98 -6.89 3.76
N ASP A 102 -7.88 -7.87 2.88
CA ASP A 102 -8.93 -8.29 1.95
C ASP A 102 -9.82 -7.12 1.47
N PHE A 103 -11.10 -7.12 1.84
CA PHE A 103 -12.00 -5.98 1.60
C PHE A 103 -12.59 -5.46 2.90
N MET A 104 -11.84 -5.61 4.00
CA MET A 104 -12.30 -5.22 5.33
C MET A 104 -12.49 -3.70 5.46
N GLY A 105 -11.83 -2.91 4.61
CA GLY A 105 -11.95 -1.45 4.60
C GLY A 105 -11.39 -0.82 5.88
N MET A 106 -10.17 -1.21 6.26
CA MET A 106 -9.36 -0.59 7.32
C MET A 106 -7.90 -0.67 6.90
N MET A 107 -7.13 0.36 7.27
CA MET A 107 -5.69 0.40 7.01
C MET A 107 -4.91 -0.02 8.25
N GLY A 108 -4.13 -1.08 8.15
CA GLY A 108 -3.17 -1.51 9.16
C GLY A 108 -1.84 -0.78 9.00
N VAL A 109 -1.12 -0.63 10.10
CA VAL A 109 0.25 -0.07 10.14
C VAL A 109 1.12 -1.02 10.94
N ALA A 110 2.27 -1.38 10.40
CA ALA A 110 3.34 -2.09 11.09
C ALA A 110 4.60 -1.22 11.11
N VAL A 111 5.48 -1.42 12.09
CA VAL A 111 6.69 -0.59 12.29
C VAL A 111 7.92 -1.46 12.52
N ALA A 112 9.07 -1.01 12.00
CA ALA A 112 10.37 -1.64 12.19
C ALA A 112 11.50 -0.62 12.32
N ASP A 113 12.62 -1.03 12.90
CA ASP A 113 13.85 -0.22 12.98
C ASP A 113 14.73 -0.34 11.72
N THR A 114 14.47 -1.32 10.86
CA THR A 114 15.25 -1.60 9.64
C THR A 114 14.31 -1.82 8.45
N PRO A 115 14.78 -1.64 7.20
CA PRO A 115 13.92 -1.82 6.02
C PRO A 115 13.36 -3.25 5.90
N VAL A 116 14.04 -4.25 6.46
CA VAL A 116 13.65 -5.66 6.36
C VAL A 116 13.00 -6.18 7.64
N GLY A 117 12.66 -5.29 8.58
CA GLY A 117 11.98 -5.70 9.80
C GLY A 117 12.89 -6.29 10.89
N PRO A 118 12.36 -7.19 11.74
CA PRO A 118 10.96 -7.65 11.70
C PRO A 118 10.02 -6.46 11.94
N PHE A 119 8.99 -6.34 11.09
CA PHE A 119 7.91 -5.41 11.34
C PHE A 119 6.99 -6.01 12.39
N GLU A 120 6.59 -5.16 13.33
CA GLU A 120 5.62 -5.48 14.37
C GLU A 120 4.35 -4.65 14.17
N PHE A 121 3.20 -5.21 14.53
CA PHE A 121 1.93 -4.49 14.45
C PHE A 121 1.98 -3.21 15.32
N HIS A 122 1.82 -2.06 14.67
CA HIS A 122 1.83 -0.74 15.33
C HIS A 122 0.42 -0.27 15.66
N GLY A 123 -0.52 -0.42 14.71
CA GLY A 123 -1.89 0.03 14.89
C GLY A 123 -2.73 -0.04 13.63
N HIS A 124 -3.86 0.65 13.65
CA HIS A 124 -4.66 0.93 12.46
C HIS A 124 -4.82 2.43 12.32
N VAL A 125 -4.93 2.94 11.09
CA VAL A 125 -5.21 4.36 10.87
C VAL A 125 -6.55 4.73 11.50
N HIS A 126 -6.59 5.85 12.23
CA HIS A 126 -7.77 6.26 12.99
C HIS A 126 -7.96 7.78 13.03
N HIS A 127 -9.21 8.20 13.21
CA HIS A 127 -9.58 9.58 13.50
C HIS A 127 -9.01 10.03 14.87
N PRO A 128 -8.90 11.34 15.16
CA PRO A 128 -8.39 11.84 16.45
C PRO A 128 -9.14 11.34 17.69
N ASP A 129 -10.41 10.94 17.54
CA ASP A 129 -11.22 10.38 18.63
C ASP A 129 -10.99 8.87 18.86
N GLY A 130 -10.08 8.25 18.10
CA GLY A 130 -9.76 6.82 18.15
C GLY A 130 -10.67 5.93 17.30
N THR A 131 -11.67 6.50 16.62
CA THR A 131 -12.48 5.74 15.66
C THR A 131 -11.62 5.34 14.47
N LEU A 132 -11.54 4.04 14.18
CA LEU A 132 -10.74 3.57 13.04
C LEU A 132 -11.27 4.13 11.71
N TRP A 133 -10.37 4.45 10.80
CA TRP A 133 -10.75 4.86 9.45
C TRP A 133 -11.41 3.69 8.70
N GLY A 134 -12.49 3.99 7.99
CA GLY A 134 -13.41 3.00 7.41
C GLY A 134 -14.46 2.48 8.40
N ARG A 135 -14.62 3.14 9.56
CA ARG A 135 -15.65 2.81 10.57
C ARG A 135 -16.59 3.95 10.91
N ARG A 136 -16.24 5.19 10.55
CA ARG A 136 -17.12 6.34 10.69
C ARG A 136 -18.02 6.45 9.46
N ALA A 137 -19.24 6.96 9.67
CA ALA A 137 -20.16 7.18 8.55
C ALA A 137 -19.62 8.26 7.61
N GLY A 138 -19.61 7.97 6.31
CA GLY A 138 -19.04 8.84 5.29
C GLY A 138 -17.52 8.75 5.14
N ASP A 139 -16.87 7.78 5.79
CA ASP A 139 -15.47 7.46 5.48
C ASP A 139 -15.38 6.86 4.06
N SER A 140 -14.35 7.25 3.33
CA SER A 140 -13.89 6.54 2.13
C SER A 140 -13.41 5.13 2.46
N PHE A 141 -13.30 4.27 1.44
CA PHE A 141 -12.82 2.91 1.57
C PHE A 141 -11.28 2.82 1.64
N PRO A 142 -10.69 2.44 2.79
CA PRO A 142 -9.24 2.26 2.92
C PRO A 142 -8.76 1.02 2.16
N PHE A 143 -7.93 1.24 1.14
CA PHE A 143 -7.41 0.22 0.22
C PHE A 143 -6.16 0.71 -0.53
N ASP A 144 -5.25 -0.17 -0.92
CA ASP A 144 -4.03 0.15 -1.69
C ASP A 144 -3.33 1.45 -1.25
N PRO A 145 -2.67 1.43 -0.08
CA PRO A 145 -1.95 2.59 0.45
C PRO A 145 -0.82 3.05 -0.48
N GLY A 146 -0.67 4.36 -0.58
CA GLY A 146 0.56 5.03 -1.01
C GLY A 146 0.94 6.07 0.04
N VAL A 147 2.11 5.98 0.66
CA VAL A 147 2.54 6.87 1.75
C VAL A 147 3.69 7.77 1.31
N LEU A 148 3.59 9.05 1.64
CA LEU A 148 4.67 10.02 1.44
C LEU A 148 4.97 10.73 2.76
N VAL A 149 6.22 10.65 3.20
CA VAL A 149 6.77 11.56 4.20
C VAL A 149 7.57 12.61 3.46
N ASP A 150 7.12 13.86 3.55
CA ASP A 150 7.72 14.98 2.83
C ASP A 150 8.93 15.56 3.58
N ASN A 151 9.72 16.39 2.90
CA ASN A 151 10.96 16.97 3.42
C ASN A 151 10.74 17.87 4.66
N ASP A 152 9.54 18.39 4.86
CA ASP A 152 9.15 19.18 6.03
C ASP A 152 8.63 18.32 7.20
N GLY A 153 8.62 17.00 7.03
CA GLY A 153 8.10 16.03 7.99
C GLY A 153 6.61 15.77 7.87
N SER A 154 5.88 16.45 6.97
CA SER A 154 4.46 16.19 6.75
C SER A 154 4.25 14.78 6.22
N VAL A 155 3.26 14.08 6.77
CA VAL A 155 2.93 12.70 6.41
C VAL A 155 1.61 12.68 5.65
N TYR A 156 1.60 12.10 4.46
CA TYR A 156 0.43 11.95 3.61
C TYR A 156 0.18 10.49 3.28
N LEU A 157 -1.05 10.04 3.46
CA LEU A 157 -1.51 8.71 3.07
C LEU A 157 -2.53 8.85 1.94
N TYR A 158 -2.26 8.20 0.82
CA TYR A 158 -3.11 8.10 -0.35
C TYR A 158 -3.71 6.72 -0.43
N SER A 159 -4.96 6.62 -0.88
CA SER A 159 -5.69 5.36 -0.86
C SER A 159 -7.02 5.49 -1.60
N GLY A 160 -7.56 4.37 -2.05
CA GLY A 160 -8.92 4.32 -2.57
C GLY A 160 -9.16 3.09 -3.43
N PHE A 161 -10.42 2.85 -3.75
CA PHE A 161 -10.83 1.77 -4.66
C PHE A 161 -12.07 2.20 -5.44
N HIS A 162 -12.11 1.85 -6.72
CA HIS A 162 -13.19 2.27 -7.61
C HIS A 162 -14.47 1.45 -7.43
N THR A 163 -14.32 0.14 -7.21
CA THR A 163 -15.43 -0.81 -7.22
C THR A 163 -16.06 -0.91 -5.83
N PRO A 164 -17.35 -0.60 -5.66
CA PRO A 164 -18.02 -0.78 -4.39
C PRO A 164 -17.98 -2.24 -3.92
N VAL A 165 -17.63 -2.45 -2.65
CA VAL A 165 -17.68 -3.78 -2.04
C VAL A 165 -18.93 -3.99 -1.19
N PRO A 166 -19.50 -5.21 -1.12
CA PRO A 166 -20.65 -5.51 -0.28
C PRO A 166 -20.38 -5.16 1.19
N THR A 167 -21.35 -4.56 1.87
CA THR A 167 -21.18 -4.10 3.26
C THR A 167 -20.83 -5.21 4.24
N ILE A 168 -21.19 -6.46 3.97
CA ILE A 168 -20.78 -7.59 4.81
C ILE A 168 -19.26 -7.78 4.85
N ALA A 169 -18.56 -7.49 3.75
CA ALA A 169 -17.09 -7.55 3.68
C ALA A 169 -16.45 -6.46 4.55
N THR A 170 -17.09 -5.30 4.62
CA THR A 170 -16.62 -4.13 5.38
C THR A 170 -17.11 -4.13 6.83
N GLY A 171 -17.60 -5.25 7.38
CA GLY A 171 -18.11 -5.32 8.75
C GLY A 171 -19.42 -4.54 8.94
N CYS A 172 -20.30 -4.62 7.95
CA CYS A 172 -21.59 -3.93 7.85
C CYS A 172 -21.47 -2.40 7.85
N ARG A 173 -20.40 -1.87 7.25
CA ARG A 173 -20.17 -0.41 7.12
C ARG A 173 -20.40 0.03 5.68
N ARG A 174 -21.20 1.07 5.50
CA ARG A 174 -21.30 1.75 4.20
C ARG A 174 -20.14 2.73 4.10
N LEU A 175 -19.30 2.55 3.08
CA LEU A 175 -18.12 3.34 2.79
C LEU A 175 -18.24 3.95 1.40
N ASP A 176 -17.54 5.05 1.19
CA ASP A 176 -17.56 5.79 -0.07
C ASP A 176 -16.43 5.29 -0.98
N PHE A 177 -16.73 5.20 -2.28
CA PHE A 177 -15.84 4.68 -3.32
C PHE A 177 -15.71 5.70 -4.45
N ASP A 178 -15.56 6.99 -4.12
CA ASP A 178 -15.66 8.05 -5.13
C ASP A 178 -14.36 8.29 -5.90
N GLY A 179 -13.27 7.61 -5.54
CA GLY A 179 -11.99 7.68 -6.25
C GLY A 179 -10.79 7.52 -5.33
N GLY A 180 -9.69 8.20 -5.68
CA GLY A 180 -8.47 8.26 -4.88
C GLY A 180 -8.48 9.45 -3.91
N TYR A 181 -8.23 9.16 -2.64
CA TYR A 181 -8.23 10.12 -1.54
C TYR A 181 -6.82 10.36 -1.01
N VAL A 182 -6.62 11.48 -0.32
CA VAL A 182 -5.44 11.76 0.52
C VAL A 182 -5.87 12.15 1.92
N LEU A 183 -5.12 11.70 2.93
CA LEU A 183 -5.22 12.11 4.32
C LEU A 183 -3.87 12.67 4.78
N GLY A 184 -3.91 13.63 5.70
CA GLY A 184 -2.72 14.02 6.47
C GLY A 184 -2.65 13.20 7.76
N LEU A 185 -1.48 12.68 8.11
CA LEU A 185 -1.27 11.94 9.36
C LEU A 185 -0.43 12.75 10.35
N GLU A 186 -0.59 12.47 11.63
CA GLU A 186 0.33 12.92 12.68
C GLU A 186 1.65 12.14 12.62
N PHE A 187 2.64 12.62 13.38
CA PHE A 187 3.98 11.99 13.45
C PHE A 187 3.99 10.58 14.03
N ASP A 188 2.89 10.12 14.62
CA ASP A 188 2.73 8.72 15.07
C ASP A 188 2.40 7.74 13.93
N MET A 189 2.24 8.26 12.70
CA MET A 189 2.02 7.51 11.46
C MET A 189 0.71 6.73 11.43
N MET A 190 -0.28 7.06 12.27
CA MET A 190 -1.59 6.39 12.26
C MET A 190 -2.77 7.27 12.68
N THR A 191 -2.54 8.40 13.36
CA THR A 191 -3.60 9.36 13.68
C THR A 191 -3.84 10.29 12.51
N ILE A 192 -5.08 10.39 12.03
CA ILE A 192 -5.49 11.34 11.00
C ILE A 192 -5.44 12.75 11.58
N LYS A 193 -4.56 13.58 11.03
CA LYS A 193 -4.41 15.01 11.32
C LYS A 193 -5.33 15.87 10.46
N THR A 194 -5.29 15.63 9.16
CA THR A 194 -6.14 16.31 8.17
C THR A 194 -7.11 15.30 7.59
N PRO A 195 -8.44 15.53 7.69
CA PRO A 195 -9.45 14.64 7.14
C PRO A 195 -9.21 14.32 5.67
N GLU A 196 -9.76 13.18 5.23
CA GLU A 196 -9.65 12.75 3.85
C GLU A 196 -10.19 13.79 2.87
N ARG A 197 -9.49 13.91 1.74
CA ARG A 197 -9.89 14.74 0.60
C ARG A 197 -9.86 13.89 -0.66
N LEU A 198 -10.96 13.86 -1.39
CA LEU A 198 -11.02 13.28 -2.72
C LEU A 198 -10.12 14.08 -3.67
N LEU A 199 -9.08 13.43 -4.21
CA LEU A 199 -8.13 14.04 -5.15
C LEU A 199 -8.38 13.60 -6.58
N PHE A 200 -8.69 12.32 -6.77
CA PHE A 200 -8.83 11.70 -8.07
C PHE A 200 -10.22 11.07 -8.18
N PRO A 201 -11.27 11.88 -8.44
CA PRO A 201 -12.62 11.37 -8.61
C PRO A 201 -12.68 10.32 -9.71
N LYS A 202 -13.45 9.26 -9.49
CA LYS A 202 -13.70 8.22 -10.49
C LYS A 202 -14.73 8.64 -11.55
N SER A 203 -15.37 9.80 -11.37
CA SER A 203 -16.32 10.38 -12.32
C SER A 203 -16.54 11.87 -12.01
N GLY A 204 -17.07 12.61 -12.99
CA GLY A 204 -17.48 14.01 -12.79
C GLY A 204 -16.31 15.02 -12.79
N PRO A 205 -16.56 16.27 -12.36
CA PRO A 205 -15.55 17.32 -12.35
C PRO A 205 -14.30 16.92 -11.57
N GLY A 206 -13.12 17.13 -12.16
CA GLY A 206 -11.82 16.77 -11.56
C GLY A 206 -11.37 15.33 -11.83
N SER A 207 -12.24 14.47 -12.39
CA SER A 207 -11.80 13.18 -12.93
C SER A 207 -10.99 13.35 -14.22
N PHE A 208 -10.30 12.28 -14.63
CA PHE A 208 -9.59 12.20 -15.90
C PHE A 208 -10.38 11.28 -16.85
N PRO A 209 -11.19 11.82 -17.79
CA PRO A 209 -12.07 11.00 -18.61
C PRO A 209 -11.32 9.94 -19.42
N GLY A 210 -11.75 8.68 -19.30
CA GLY A 210 -11.10 7.52 -19.94
C GLY A 210 -9.82 7.02 -19.24
N HIS A 211 -9.44 7.69 -18.15
CA HIS A 211 -8.30 7.36 -17.29
C HIS A 211 -8.69 7.55 -15.82
N GLU A 212 -9.95 7.30 -15.48
CA GLU A 212 -10.45 7.53 -14.13
C GLU A 212 -9.77 6.59 -13.12
N PHE A 213 -9.64 7.07 -11.88
CA PHE A 213 -9.00 6.31 -10.80
C PHE A 213 -9.64 4.93 -10.62
N PHE A 214 -8.81 3.88 -10.61
CA PHE A 214 -9.20 2.52 -10.28
C PHE A 214 -8.72 2.12 -8.88
N GLU A 215 -7.41 1.96 -8.70
CA GLU A 215 -6.73 1.52 -7.46
C GLU A 215 -5.22 1.79 -7.53
N ALA A 216 -4.41 1.13 -6.69
CA ALA A 216 -2.95 1.15 -6.71
C ALA A 216 -2.35 2.56 -6.55
N SER A 217 -2.68 3.23 -5.45
CA SER A 217 -2.17 4.58 -5.16
C SER A 217 -0.66 4.55 -4.95
N SER A 218 0.10 5.28 -5.77
CA SER A 218 1.56 5.37 -5.67
C SER A 218 1.99 6.84 -5.79
N ILE A 219 2.66 7.38 -4.77
CA ILE A 219 3.06 8.78 -4.71
C ILE A 219 4.58 8.91 -4.66
N ARG A 220 5.14 9.82 -5.46
CA ARG A 220 6.59 10.07 -5.51
C ARG A 220 6.85 11.57 -5.54
N LYS A 221 7.97 11.98 -4.96
CA LYS A 221 8.48 13.33 -5.08
C LYS A 221 9.80 13.32 -5.85
N TRP A 222 9.88 14.12 -6.92
CA TRP A 222 11.09 14.27 -7.72
C TRP A 222 11.22 15.71 -8.21
N ASP A 223 12.40 16.31 -8.05
CA ASP A 223 12.71 17.67 -8.52
C ASP A 223 11.64 18.72 -8.09
N GLY A 224 11.25 18.67 -6.82
CA GLY A 224 10.25 19.57 -6.23
C GLY A 224 8.80 19.34 -6.70
N LYS A 225 8.54 18.32 -7.52
CA LYS A 225 7.20 17.97 -8.02
C LYS A 225 6.71 16.66 -7.41
N TYR A 226 5.39 16.58 -7.26
CA TYR A 226 4.70 15.39 -6.79
C TYR A 226 4.09 14.66 -7.98
N TYR A 227 4.35 13.35 -8.05
CA TYR A 227 3.90 12.46 -9.10
C TYR A 227 3.03 11.40 -8.46
N PHE A 228 1.73 11.52 -8.66
CA PHE A 228 0.78 10.50 -8.27
C PHE A 228 0.50 9.59 -9.45
N VAL A 229 0.79 8.30 -9.28
CA VAL A 229 0.57 7.22 -10.23
C VAL A 229 -0.51 6.32 -9.66
N TYR A 230 -1.42 5.88 -10.53
CA TYR A 230 -2.51 4.99 -10.14
C TYR A 230 -2.89 4.12 -11.33
N LEU A 231 -3.52 2.98 -11.04
CA LEU A 231 -4.13 2.15 -12.07
C LEU A 231 -5.44 2.81 -12.53
N CYS A 232 -5.65 2.88 -13.84
CA CYS A 232 -6.92 3.32 -14.42
C CYS A 232 -7.42 2.28 -15.43
N PHE A 233 -8.74 2.22 -15.63
CA PHE A 233 -9.29 1.52 -16.77
C PHE A 233 -9.26 2.43 -17.99
N GLY A 234 -8.35 2.15 -18.93
CA GLY A 234 -8.50 2.65 -20.28
C GLY A 234 -9.70 1.99 -20.93
N LYS A 235 -10.62 2.76 -21.51
CA LYS A 235 -11.35 2.25 -22.68
C LYS A 235 -10.26 1.98 -23.71
N LEU A 236 -9.93 0.71 -23.95
CA LEU A 236 -9.35 0.33 -25.24
C LEU A 236 -10.31 0.90 -26.27
N ALA A 237 -9.90 1.98 -26.94
CA ALA A 237 -10.57 2.38 -28.16
C ALA A 237 -10.59 1.11 -29.01
N SER A 238 -11.77 0.56 -29.24
CA SER A 238 -11.98 -0.46 -30.26
C SER A 238 -11.62 0.18 -31.59
N ALA A 239 -10.33 0.18 -31.90
CA ALA A 239 -9.78 0.47 -33.21
C ALA A 239 -9.60 -0.87 -33.91
N LEU A 240 -10.73 -1.49 -34.25
CA LEU A 240 -10.92 -2.46 -35.33
C LEU A 240 -12.34 -2.29 -35.87
#